data_AF-A0A839DV42-F1
#
_entry.id   AF-A0A839DV42-F1
#
_cell.length_a   1.000
_cell.length_b   1.000
_cell.length_c   1.000
_cell.angle_alpha   90.00
_cell.angle_beta   90.00
_cell.angle_gamma   90.00
#
_symmetry.space_group_name_H-M   'P 1'
#
loop_
_entity.id
_entity.type
_entity.pdbx_description
1 polymer ?
#
loop_
_entity_poly.entity_id
_entity_poly.type
_entity_poly.pdbx_seq_one_letter_code
_entity_poly.pdbx_strand_id
1 'polypeptide(L)'
;MTGPFGFDGSPALVPRELRGYRRFRFVDLDGSLLPTVYSSCGPWSGDGEHAICADGGDHAAPDPQCGCGLYGWYHPSRATASSGFGEVTAVISAQGRSILGDDGFRAARARVEAVALPFGARFRPRECARSRQLLGARYPHAEVYRSRRRMVREHPPVDLRELGITVRPSTVPRYVRSALGVWLLGILLIYSVALLPSGALSRAGPAAWLGVLGGFVLWQVLLVWLATRCSDPPRVRPPRR
;
A
#
# COMPACT_ATOMS: atom_id res chain seq x y z
N MET A 1 -33.12 0.52 14.18
CA MET A 1 -32.72 -0.89 13.98
C MET A 1 -31.20 -0.92 13.91
N THR A 2 -30.56 -1.35 14.98
CA THR A 2 -29.11 -1.39 15.21
C THR A 2 -28.54 -2.71 14.69
N GLY A 3 -27.81 -2.66 13.57
CA GLY A 3 -27.03 -3.81 13.10
C GLY A 3 -25.75 -4.00 13.94
N PRO A 4 -25.17 -5.21 13.98
CA PRO A 4 -24.09 -5.57 14.92
C PRO A 4 -22.70 -4.96 14.59
N PHE A 5 -22.65 -3.98 13.68
CA PHE A 5 -21.42 -3.36 13.21
C PHE A 5 -21.58 -1.84 13.27
N GLY A 6 -21.53 -1.30 14.49
CA GLY A 6 -21.57 0.13 14.75
C GLY A 6 -20.78 0.43 16.01
N PHE A 7 -19.98 1.48 15.99
CA PHE A 7 -19.48 2.07 17.22
C PHE A 7 -20.66 2.80 17.88
N ASP A 8 -21.14 2.30 19.01
CA ASP A 8 -22.28 2.88 19.75
C ASP A 8 -21.87 4.05 20.67
N GLY A 9 -20.59 4.43 20.65
CA GLY A 9 -20.10 5.58 21.39
C GLY A 9 -20.46 6.91 20.73
N SER A 10 -20.53 7.98 21.53
CA SER A 10 -20.74 9.34 21.02
C SER A 10 -19.65 9.71 20.00
N PRO A 11 -19.98 10.43 18.91
CA PRO A 11 -18.98 10.91 17.96
C PRO A 11 -17.85 11.67 18.66
N ALA A 12 -16.63 11.19 18.52
CA ALA A 12 -15.45 11.89 19.01
C ALA A 12 -14.99 12.92 17.98
N LEU A 13 -14.81 14.16 18.41
CA LEU A 13 -14.21 15.19 17.55
C LEU A 13 -12.70 14.98 17.49
N VAL A 14 -12.17 14.85 16.28
CA VAL A 14 -10.72 14.91 16.05
C VAL A 14 -10.37 16.39 15.85
N PRO A 15 -9.54 17.00 16.72
CA PRO A 15 -9.30 18.45 16.70
C PRO A 15 -8.51 18.94 15.46
N ARG A 16 -8.08 18.04 14.58
CA ARG A 16 -7.32 18.33 13.35
C ARG A 16 -7.75 17.40 12.21
N GLU A 17 -7.30 17.74 11.01
CA GLU A 17 -7.44 16.87 9.85
C GLU A 17 -6.71 15.54 10.07
N LEU A 18 -7.35 14.45 9.68
CA LEU A 18 -6.77 13.11 9.77
C LEU A 18 -5.91 12.86 8.54
N ARG A 19 -4.58 12.80 8.72
CA ARG A 19 -3.68 12.45 7.61
C ARG A 19 -3.71 10.95 7.33
N GLY A 20 -3.81 10.61 6.05
CA GLY A 20 -3.69 9.24 5.56
C GLY A 20 -2.82 9.14 4.32
N TYR A 21 -2.64 7.90 3.87
CA TYR A 21 -1.95 7.56 2.63
C TYR A 21 -2.91 6.84 1.70
N ARG A 22 -2.89 7.22 0.42
CA ARG A 22 -3.72 6.62 -0.63
C ARG A 22 -2.89 6.39 -1.88
N ARG A 23 -3.27 5.39 -2.68
CA ARG A 23 -2.72 5.20 -4.02
C ARG A 23 -3.68 5.77 -5.06
N PHE A 24 -3.09 6.29 -6.12
CA PHE A 24 -3.80 6.73 -7.30
C PHE A 24 -3.15 6.11 -8.52
N ARG A 25 -3.96 5.78 -9.52
CA ARG A 25 -3.47 5.63 -10.88
C ARG A 25 -3.17 7.02 -11.40
N PHE A 26 -1.93 7.24 -11.84
CA PHE A 26 -1.51 8.50 -12.42
C PHE A 26 -1.66 8.44 -13.93
N VAL A 27 -2.35 9.41 -14.50
CA VAL A 27 -2.46 9.59 -15.95
C VAL A 27 -1.42 10.63 -16.37
N ASP A 28 -0.39 10.18 -17.09
CA ASP A 28 0.77 10.98 -17.50
C ASP A 28 0.47 11.97 -18.64
N LEU A 29 -0.68 11.81 -19.32
CA LEU A 29 -1.15 12.72 -20.35
C LEU A 29 -1.59 14.08 -19.79
N ASP A 30 -2.38 14.08 -18.71
CA ASP A 30 -3.06 15.27 -18.16
C ASP A 30 -2.78 15.52 -16.67
N GLY A 31 -1.98 14.64 -16.04
CA GLY A 31 -1.62 14.74 -14.63
C GLY A 31 -2.69 14.21 -13.68
N SER A 32 -3.77 13.62 -14.16
CA SER A 32 -4.92 13.22 -13.34
C SER A 32 -4.59 12.09 -12.34
N LEU A 33 -5.13 12.23 -11.13
CA LEU A 33 -5.08 11.21 -10.08
C LEU A 33 -6.42 10.49 -10.00
N LEU A 34 -6.46 9.28 -10.58
CA LEU A 34 -7.64 8.41 -10.54
C LEU A 34 -7.58 7.48 -9.32
N PRO A 35 -8.68 7.31 -8.59
CA PRO A 35 -8.72 6.36 -7.49
C PRO A 35 -8.51 4.93 -8.04
N THR A 36 -7.66 4.14 -7.36
CA THR A 36 -7.36 2.76 -7.80
C THR A 36 -8.59 1.85 -7.78
N VAL A 37 -9.52 2.12 -6.86
CA VAL A 37 -10.83 1.48 -6.74
C VAL A 37 -11.88 2.55 -6.99
N TYR A 38 -12.97 2.21 -7.69
CA TYR A 38 -13.98 3.16 -8.16
C TYR A 38 -13.46 4.18 -9.18
N SER A 39 -12.69 3.71 -10.18
CA SER A 39 -12.18 4.58 -11.26
C SER A 39 -13.29 5.24 -12.08
N SER A 40 -14.51 4.69 -12.05
CA SER A 40 -15.71 5.30 -12.66
C SER A 40 -16.11 6.63 -12.03
N CYS A 41 -15.68 6.93 -10.79
CA CYS A 41 -15.92 8.22 -10.13
C CYS A 41 -15.05 9.37 -10.70
N GLY A 42 -14.14 9.07 -11.63
CA GLY A 42 -13.30 10.09 -12.25
C GLY A 42 -12.12 10.55 -11.38
N PRO A 43 -11.34 11.53 -11.89
CA PRO A 43 -10.13 12.00 -11.22
C PRO A 43 -10.45 12.95 -10.08
N TRP A 44 -9.59 12.96 -9.07
CA TRP A 44 -9.67 13.97 -8.01
C TRP A 44 -9.37 15.36 -8.57
N SER A 45 -10.21 16.33 -8.23
CA SER A 45 -10.19 17.74 -8.61
C SER A 45 -9.06 18.57 -7.98
N GLY A 46 -8.55 18.15 -6.82
CA GLY A 46 -7.41 18.78 -6.15
C GLY A 46 -7.75 19.79 -5.05
N ASP A 47 -8.93 20.42 -5.10
CA ASP A 47 -9.44 21.36 -4.07
C ASP A 47 -10.09 20.64 -2.88
N GLY A 48 -10.20 19.32 -2.96
CA GLY A 48 -10.76 18.43 -1.97
C GLY A 48 -11.97 17.69 -2.51
N GLU A 49 -11.89 16.37 -2.47
CA GLU A 49 -12.95 15.49 -2.88
C GLU A 49 -13.99 15.31 -1.78
N HIS A 50 -15.23 15.13 -2.21
CA HIS A 50 -16.34 14.76 -1.35
C HIS A 50 -16.76 13.33 -1.65
N ALA A 51 -16.98 12.55 -0.60
CA ALA A 51 -17.52 11.21 -0.73
C ALA A 51 -18.98 11.28 -1.21
N ILE A 52 -19.29 10.46 -2.20
CA ILE A 52 -20.66 10.19 -2.64
C ILE A 52 -20.94 8.69 -2.55
N CYS A 53 -22.20 8.31 -2.37
CA CYS A 53 -22.59 6.92 -2.48
C CYS A 53 -22.60 6.52 -3.95
N ALA A 54 -21.73 5.60 -4.35
CA ALA A 54 -21.68 5.10 -5.73
C ALA A 54 -22.94 4.29 -6.10
N ASP A 55 -23.60 3.70 -5.10
CA ASP A 55 -24.83 2.93 -5.27
C ASP A 55 -26.10 3.82 -5.28
N GLY A 56 -25.93 5.15 -5.19
CA GLY A 56 -27.06 6.10 -5.25
C GLY A 56 -27.95 6.13 -4.01
N GLY A 57 -27.52 5.54 -2.89
CA GLY A 57 -28.29 5.52 -1.65
C GLY A 57 -28.48 6.92 -1.05
N ASP A 58 -29.67 7.15 -0.47
CA ASP A 58 -30.01 8.38 0.26
C ASP A 58 -29.44 8.36 1.68
N HIS A 59 -28.11 8.43 1.78
CA HIS A 59 -27.39 8.53 3.05
C HIS A 59 -26.13 9.37 2.89
N ALA A 60 -25.72 10.03 3.97
CA ALA A 60 -24.49 10.81 3.98
C ALA A 60 -23.26 9.89 4.02
N ALA A 61 -22.36 10.03 3.04
CA ALA A 61 -21.10 9.30 3.02
C ALA A 61 -20.04 9.94 3.94
N PRO A 62 -19.22 9.16 4.67
CA PRO A 62 -19.28 7.71 4.78
C PRO A 62 -20.42 7.26 5.71
N ASP A 63 -21.04 6.15 5.35
CA ASP A 63 -22.05 5.47 6.15
C ASP A 63 -21.49 4.16 6.72
N PRO A 64 -21.74 3.82 8.00
CA PRO A 64 -21.24 2.57 8.60
C PRO A 64 -21.75 1.30 7.94
N GLN A 65 -22.98 1.32 7.40
CA GLN A 65 -23.65 0.19 6.77
C GLN A 65 -23.45 0.14 5.24
N CYS A 66 -22.91 1.20 4.63
CA CYS A 66 -22.54 1.22 3.21
C CYS A 66 -21.01 1.12 3.04
N GLY A 67 -20.52 0.73 1.85
CA GLY A 67 -19.10 0.78 1.48
C GLY A 67 -18.61 2.17 1.02
N CYS A 68 -19.45 3.20 1.09
CA CYS A 68 -19.11 4.55 0.61
C CYS A 68 -18.05 5.25 1.48
N GLY A 69 -17.45 6.31 0.93
CA GLY A 69 -16.42 7.11 1.61
C GLY A 69 -15.09 7.18 0.86
N LEU A 70 -14.29 8.20 1.19
CA LEU A 70 -12.93 8.33 0.70
C LEU A 70 -11.99 7.56 1.62
N TYR A 71 -11.35 6.51 1.10
CA TYR A 71 -10.49 5.63 1.88
C TYR A 71 -9.07 6.18 2.03
N GLY A 72 -8.50 6.04 3.22
CA GLY A 72 -7.08 6.31 3.50
C GLY A 72 -6.49 5.26 4.44
N TRP A 73 -5.19 5.00 4.33
CA TRP A 73 -4.44 4.15 5.26
C TRP A 73 -3.66 4.99 6.25
N TYR A 74 -3.58 4.59 7.52
CA TYR A 74 -2.79 5.33 8.51
C TYR A 74 -1.28 5.22 8.25
N HIS A 75 -0.84 4.10 7.69
CA HIS A 75 0.57 3.84 7.42
C HIS A 75 0.82 3.54 5.94
N PRO A 76 1.88 4.10 5.33
CA PRO A 76 2.09 3.97 3.89
C PRO A 76 2.39 2.52 3.49
N SER A 77 2.93 1.69 4.39
CA SER A 77 3.17 0.25 4.11
C SER A 77 1.89 -0.59 4.09
N ARG A 78 0.74 -0.04 4.47
CA ARG A 78 -0.56 -0.70 4.30
C ARG A 78 -1.17 -0.35 2.94
N ALA A 79 -0.86 0.84 2.44
CA ALA A 79 -1.17 1.27 1.08
C ALA A 79 -0.32 0.58 -0.02
N THR A 80 0.27 -0.61 0.20
CA THR A 80 1.26 -1.24 -0.73
C THR A 80 0.84 -2.52 -1.44
N ALA A 81 -0.40 -2.97 -1.31
CA ALA A 81 -0.84 -4.21 -1.95
C ALA A 81 -1.29 -3.98 -3.42
N SER A 82 -0.33 -3.78 -4.35
CA SER A 82 -0.47 -4.17 -5.77
C SER A 82 0.78 -3.83 -6.61
N SER A 83 0.96 -4.68 -7.62
CA SER A 83 2.07 -4.95 -8.54
C SER A 83 2.21 -4.01 -9.76
N GLY A 84 1.61 -2.82 -9.74
CA GLY A 84 1.45 -1.99 -10.95
C GLY A 84 2.52 -0.92 -11.18
N PHE A 85 3.08 -0.89 -12.40
CA PHE A 85 3.70 0.29 -12.99
C PHE A 85 2.65 1.43 -13.10
N GLY A 86 3.04 2.69 -12.89
CA GLY A 86 2.17 3.86 -13.10
C GLY A 86 1.30 4.30 -11.91
N GLU A 87 1.37 3.62 -10.76
CA GLU A 87 0.69 4.09 -9.54
C GLU A 87 1.56 5.06 -8.73
N VAL A 88 0.96 6.16 -8.27
CA VAL A 88 1.58 7.10 -7.33
C VAL A 88 1.07 6.88 -5.92
N THR A 89 1.90 7.20 -4.93
CA THR A 89 1.47 7.24 -3.53
C THR A 89 1.26 8.69 -3.14
N ALA A 90 0.11 9.00 -2.56
CA ALA A 90 -0.22 10.33 -2.09
C ALA A 90 -0.45 10.34 -0.57
N VAL A 91 -0.15 11.48 0.03
CA VAL A 91 -0.63 11.88 1.35
C VAL A 91 -1.94 12.60 1.15
N ILE A 92 -2.95 12.22 1.90
CA ILE A 92 -4.23 12.89 1.92
C ILE A 92 -4.51 13.45 3.31
N SER A 93 -5.13 14.62 3.38
CA SER A 93 -5.76 15.11 4.59
C SER A 93 -7.25 14.86 4.52
N ALA A 94 -7.82 14.30 5.57
CA ALA A 94 -9.21 13.94 5.64
C ALA A 94 -9.94 14.79 6.68
N GLN A 95 -11.17 15.18 6.32
CA GLN A 95 -11.98 16.13 7.06
C GLN A 95 -13.44 15.68 7.12
N GLY A 96 -14.15 16.21 8.11
CA GLY A 96 -15.57 15.92 8.33
C GLY A 96 -15.80 14.54 8.95
N ARG A 97 -16.99 13.99 8.71
CA ARG A 97 -17.38 12.68 9.23
C ARG A 97 -16.39 11.62 8.76
N SER A 98 -15.84 10.87 9.70
CA SER A 98 -14.88 9.82 9.43
C SER A 98 -15.21 8.55 10.20
N ILE A 99 -15.05 7.41 9.57
CA ILE A 99 -15.17 6.08 10.18
C ILE A 99 -13.77 5.51 10.27
N LEU A 100 -13.30 5.31 11.50
CA LEU A 100 -11.96 4.83 11.80
C LEU A 100 -11.96 3.31 11.90
N GLY A 101 -11.16 2.65 11.08
CA GLY A 101 -10.85 1.22 11.17
C GLY A 101 -9.52 0.98 11.88
N ASP A 102 -9.07 -0.27 11.90
CA ASP A 102 -7.80 -0.67 12.54
C ASP A 102 -6.56 -0.19 11.76
N ASP A 103 -6.61 -0.24 10.43
CA ASP A 103 -5.46 0.03 9.55
C ASP A 103 -5.61 1.31 8.71
N GLY A 104 -6.83 1.83 8.62
CA GLY A 104 -7.18 2.99 7.81
C GLY A 104 -8.55 3.53 8.20
N PHE A 105 -9.06 4.44 7.38
CA PHE A 105 -10.30 5.16 7.63
C PHE A 105 -11.07 5.41 6.34
N ARG A 106 -12.33 5.79 6.50
CA ARG A 106 -13.19 6.37 5.45
C ARG A 106 -13.60 7.76 5.88
N ALA A 107 -13.55 8.73 4.98
CA ALA A 107 -13.87 10.12 5.29
C ALA A 107 -14.87 10.72 4.29
N ALA A 108 -15.59 11.74 4.76
CA ALA A 108 -16.56 12.49 3.97
C ALA A 108 -15.88 13.44 2.99
N ARG A 109 -14.74 14.01 3.39
CA ARG A 109 -13.93 14.88 2.54
C ARG A 109 -12.46 14.52 2.66
N ALA A 110 -11.72 14.60 1.55
CA ALA A 110 -10.27 14.46 1.58
C ALA A 110 -9.58 15.26 0.48
N ARG A 111 -8.38 15.76 0.78
CA ARG A 111 -7.56 16.54 -0.16
C ARG A 111 -6.18 15.94 -0.28
N VAL A 112 -5.55 16.07 -1.46
CA VAL A 112 -4.16 15.64 -1.68
C VAL A 112 -3.21 16.70 -1.11
N GLU A 113 -2.35 16.31 -0.17
CA GLU A 113 -1.31 17.18 0.41
C GLU A 113 0.04 16.98 -0.28
N ALA A 114 0.35 15.75 -0.68
CA ALA A 114 1.63 15.43 -1.30
C ALA A 114 1.52 14.20 -2.19
N VAL A 115 2.36 14.11 -3.22
CA VAL A 115 2.39 12.99 -4.17
C VAL A 115 3.84 12.56 -4.42
N ALA A 116 4.10 11.27 -4.27
CA ALA A 116 5.36 10.64 -4.66
C ALA A 116 5.24 9.97 -6.01
N LEU A 117 6.11 10.38 -6.95
CA LEU A 117 6.20 9.82 -8.29
C LEU A 117 6.53 8.32 -8.25
N PRO A 118 6.14 7.57 -9.30
CA PRO A 118 6.40 6.13 -9.39
C PRO A 118 7.92 5.86 -9.37
N PHE A 119 8.32 4.71 -8.85
CA PHE A 119 9.73 4.35 -8.75
C PHE A 119 10.45 4.39 -10.10
N GLY A 120 9.81 3.90 -11.17
CA GLY A 120 10.36 3.90 -12.52
C GLY A 120 10.68 5.29 -13.07
N ALA A 121 9.87 6.30 -12.73
CA ALA A 121 10.09 7.69 -13.17
C ALA A 121 11.42 8.27 -12.66
N ARG A 122 12.01 7.69 -11.60
CA ARG A 122 13.31 8.15 -11.07
C ARG A 122 14.45 7.97 -12.07
N PHE A 123 14.35 6.98 -12.96
CA PHE A 123 15.38 6.67 -13.94
C PHE A 123 15.16 7.39 -15.28
N ARG A 124 14.09 8.17 -15.41
CA ARG A 124 13.72 8.89 -16.63
C ARG A 124 13.53 10.38 -16.32
N PRO A 125 14.61 11.18 -16.33
CA PRO A 125 14.57 12.58 -15.88
C PRO A 125 13.53 13.45 -16.60
N ARG A 126 13.35 13.27 -17.91
CA ARG A 126 12.36 14.02 -18.72
C ARG A 126 10.93 13.71 -18.29
N GLU A 127 10.59 12.43 -18.14
CA GLU A 127 9.27 12.00 -17.66
C GLU A 127 9.01 12.48 -16.22
N CYS A 128 10.04 12.46 -15.37
CA CYS A 128 9.95 12.98 -14.01
C CYS A 128 9.65 14.48 -13.98
N ALA A 129 10.33 15.27 -14.82
CA ALA A 129 10.11 16.71 -14.92
C ALA A 129 8.69 17.02 -15.45
N ARG A 130 8.27 16.34 -16.52
CA ARG A 130 6.92 16.46 -17.09
C ARG A 130 5.84 16.10 -16.08
N SER A 131 5.98 14.95 -15.41
CA SER A 131 5.00 14.51 -14.40
C SER A 131 4.90 15.49 -13.24
N ARG A 132 6.03 16.06 -12.81
CA ARG A 132 6.06 17.08 -11.77
C ARG A 132 5.35 18.36 -12.20
N GLN A 133 5.55 18.79 -13.44
CA GLN A 133 4.87 19.97 -13.99
C GLN A 133 3.35 19.75 -14.08
N LEU A 134 2.91 18.60 -14.61
CA LEU A 134 1.48 18.28 -14.73
C LEU A 134 0.80 18.19 -13.36
N LEU A 135 1.43 17.49 -12.41
CA LEU A 135 0.91 17.41 -11.04
C LEU A 135 0.88 18.78 -10.35
N GLY A 136 1.93 19.60 -10.52
CA GLY A 136 1.98 20.94 -9.93
C GLY A 136 0.93 21.89 -10.53
N ALA A 137 0.60 21.73 -11.81
CA ALA A 137 -0.44 22.52 -12.46
C ALA A 137 -1.85 22.10 -12.00
N ARG A 138 -2.11 20.78 -11.88
CA ARG A 138 -3.44 20.25 -11.53
C ARG A 138 -3.71 20.23 -10.03
N TYR A 139 -2.67 20.05 -9.21
CA TYR A 139 -2.74 19.99 -7.76
C TYR A 139 -1.80 21.05 -7.17
N PRO A 140 -2.11 22.36 -7.31
CA PRO A 140 -1.19 23.45 -6.95
C PRO A 140 -0.80 23.46 -5.47
N HIS A 141 -1.62 22.83 -4.64
CA HIS A 141 -1.37 22.72 -3.22
C HIS A 141 -0.68 21.42 -2.78
N ALA A 142 -0.48 20.48 -3.70
CA ALA A 142 0.15 19.21 -3.38
C ALA A 142 1.65 19.28 -3.66
N GLU A 143 2.46 18.93 -2.66
CA GLU A 143 3.89 18.85 -2.83
C GLU A 143 4.29 17.60 -3.64
N VAL A 144 5.09 17.77 -4.70
CA VAL A 144 5.50 16.67 -5.57
C VAL A 144 6.91 16.18 -5.25
N TYR A 145 7.00 14.90 -4.89
CA TYR A 145 8.22 14.23 -4.47
C TYR A 145 8.72 13.22 -5.49
N ARG A 146 10.02 13.23 -5.76
CA ARG A 146 10.69 12.20 -6.57
C ARG A 146 10.72 10.83 -5.89
N SER A 147 10.61 10.81 -4.56
CA SER A 147 10.66 9.56 -3.81
C SER A 147 9.65 9.53 -2.67
N ARG A 148 8.97 8.40 -2.56
CA ARG A 148 8.08 8.10 -1.42
C ARG A 148 8.81 8.16 -0.09
N ARG A 149 10.08 7.74 -0.02
CA ARG A 149 10.87 7.80 1.21
C ARG A 149 11.03 9.23 1.71
N ARG A 150 11.23 10.19 0.80
CA ARG A 150 11.31 11.61 1.12
C ARG A 150 9.94 12.15 1.55
N MET A 151 8.90 11.88 0.77
CA MET A 151 7.52 12.27 1.11
C MET A 151 7.09 11.78 2.50
N VAL A 152 7.36 10.52 2.85
CA VAL A 152 7.00 9.95 4.17
C VAL A 152 7.84 10.55 5.31
N ARG A 153 9.05 11.02 5.02
CA ARG A 153 9.88 11.70 6.03
C ARG A 153 9.34 13.09 6.36
N GLU A 154 8.90 13.82 5.33
CA GLU A 154 8.37 15.18 5.46
C GLU A 154 6.89 15.16 5.91
N HIS A 155 6.15 14.10 5.57
CA HIS A 155 4.79 13.82 6.00
C HIS A 155 4.73 12.46 6.72
N PRO A 156 5.18 12.37 7.99
CA PRO A 156 5.15 11.12 8.75
C PRO A 156 3.71 10.72 9.12
N PRO A 157 3.47 9.41 9.38
CA PRO A 157 2.19 8.93 9.91
C PRO A 157 1.82 9.64 11.20
N VAL A 158 0.55 10.01 11.35
CA VAL A 158 0.05 10.66 12.56
C VAL A 158 -0.04 9.63 13.69
N ASP A 159 0.30 10.06 14.90
CA ASP A 159 0.07 9.27 16.10
C ASP A 159 -1.41 9.33 16.48
N LEU A 160 -2.07 8.18 16.44
CA LEU A 160 -3.51 8.05 16.71
C LEU A 160 -3.78 7.31 18.03
N ARG A 161 -2.76 7.16 18.89
CA ARG A 161 -2.91 6.49 20.19
C ARG A 161 -3.92 7.18 21.10
N GLU A 162 -4.04 8.50 21.01
CA GLU A 162 -5.05 9.29 21.73
C GLU A 162 -6.49 8.92 21.30
N LEU A 163 -6.67 8.45 20.07
CA LEU A 163 -7.93 7.92 19.56
C LEU A 163 -8.09 6.41 19.83
N GLY A 164 -7.19 5.79 20.61
CA GLY A 164 -7.18 4.36 20.88
C GLY A 164 -6.69 3.49 19.71
N ILE A 165 -6.11 4.09 18.67
CA ILE A 165 -5.69 3.39 17.45
C ILE A 165 -4.18 3.20 17.46
N THR A 166 -3.74 1.93 17.46
CA THR A 166 -2.32 1.60 17.32
C THR A 166 -1.98 1.38 15.85
N VAL A 167 -1.35 2.37 15.22
CA VAL A 167 -0.92 2.27 13.81
C VAL A 167 0.21 1.25 13.67
N ARG A 168 -0.02 0.17 12.92
CA ARG A 168 0.97 -0.91 12.73
C ARG A 168 1.51 -0.93 11.30
N PRO A 169 2.84 -0.81 11.13
CA PRO A 169 3.48 -1.09 9.85
C PRO A 169 3.18 -2.51 9.40
N SER A 170 3.01 -2.69 8.09
CA SER A 170 2.91 -3.99 7.45
C SER A 170 4.27 -4.67 7.45
N THR A 171 4.28 -5.95 7.80
CA THR A 171 5.45 -6.83 7.71
C THR A 171 5.63 -7.37 6.29
N VAL A 172 4.62 -7.30 5.42
CA VAL A 172 4.63 -7.85 4.05
C VAL A 172 5.86 -7.38 3.25
N PRO A 173 6.23 -6.08 3.21
CA PRO A 173 7.42 -5.66 2.46
C PRO A 173 8.73 -6.28 2.97
N ARG A 174 8.82 -6.64 4.25
CA ARG A 174 9.98 -7.34 4.82
C ARG A 174 10.02 -8.78 4.31
N TYR A 175 8.89 -9.49 4.39
CA TYR A 175 8.79 -10.86 3.89
C TYR A 175 9.06 -10.98 2.39
N VAL A 176 8.55 -10.05 1.58
CA VAL A 176 8.85 -10.00 0.13
C VAL A 176 10.36 -9.84 -0.12
N ARG A 177 11.04 -8.94 0.58
CA ARG A 177 12.51 -8.77 0.42
C ARG A 177 13.27 -10.02 0.85
N SER A 178 12.86 -10.64 1.95
CA SER A 178 13.45 -11.91 2.40
C SER A 178 13.22 -13.02 1.38
N ALA A 179 12.02 -13.13 0.81
CA ALA A 179 11.70 -14.12 -0.22
C ALA A 179 12.56 -13.92 -1.48
N LEU A 180 12.71 -12.67 -1.94
CA LEU A 180 13.59 -12.34 -3.07
C LEU A 180 15.05 -12.70 -2.78
N GLY A 181 15.56 -12.39 -1.59
CA GLY A 181 16.93 -12.74 -1.20
C GLY A 181 17.17 -14.24 -1.18
N VAL A 182 16.26 -15.00 -0.57
CA VAL A 182 16.29 -16.47 -0.55
C VAL A 182 16.19 -17.04 -1.96
N TRP A 183 15.32 -16.49 -2.80
CA TRP A 183 15.15 -16.92 -4.19
C TRP A 183 16.41 -16.69 -5.02
N LEU A 184 17.02 -15.49 -4.95
CA LEU A 184 18.27 -15.17 -5.63
C LEU A 184 19.42 -16.07 -5.18
N LEU A 185 19.52 -16.36 -3.89
CA LEU A 185 20.54 -17.26 -3.36
C LEU A 185 20.41 -18.67 -3.92
N GLY A 186 19.19 -19.23 -3.97
CA GLY A 186 18.97 -20.55 -4.54
C GLY A 186 19.24 -20.61 -6.05
N ILE A 187 18.89 -19.56 -6.79
CA ILE A 187 19.27 -19.43 -8.21
C ILE A 187 20.78 -19.44 -8.36
N LEU A 188 21.50 -18.62 -7.58
CA LEU A 188 22.96 -18.57 -7.63
C LEU A 188 23.59 -19.94 -7.34
N LEU A 189 23.06 -20.67 -6.35
CA LEU A 189 23.50 -22.02 -6.03
C LEU A 189 23.26 -23.00 -7.18
N ILE A 190 22.09 -22.96 -7.82
CA ILE A 190 21.79 -23.81 -9.00
C ILE A 190 22.75 -23.51 -10.14
N TYR A 191 22.97 -22.23 -10.47
CA TYR A 191 23.89 -21.85 -11.55
C TYR A 191 25.36 -22.14 -11.21
N SER A 192 25.75 -22.14 -9.94
CA SER A 192 27.11 -22.50 -9.53
C SER A 192 27.47 -23.95 -9.87
N VAL A 193 26.48 -24.84 -9.99
CA VAL A 193 26.69 -26.24 -10.43
C VAL A 193 27.27 -26.30 -11.85
N ALA A 194 26.90 -25.36 -12.73
CA ALA A 194 27.43 -25.29 -14.09
C ALA A 194 28.93 -24.91 -14.15
N LEU A 195 29.48 -24.38 -13.05
CA LEU A 195 30.90 -24.06 -12.92
C LEU A 195 31.72 -25.24 -12.33
N LEU A 196 31.07 -26.32 -11.92
CA LEU A 196 31.77 -27.50 -11.39
C LEU A 196 32.38 -28.32 -12.54
N PRO A 197 33.61 -28.85 -12.38
CA PRO A 197 34.19 -29.75 -13.35
C PRO A 197 33.30 -30.99 -13.51
N SER A 198 33.11 -31.46 -14.74
CA SER A 198 32.27 -32.63 -15.05
C SER A 198 32.69 -33.88 -14.26
N GLY A 199 33.99 -34.04 -13.98
CA GLY A 199 34.52 -35.11 -13.14
C GLY A 199 34.20 -34.99 -11.64
N ALA A 200 33.76 -33.83 -11.15
CA ALA A 200 33.30 -33.67 -9.77
C ALA A 200 31.85 -34.18 -9.60
N LEU A 201 31.01 -33.93 -10.60
CA LEU A 201 29.61 -34.36 -10.59
C LEU A 201 29.48 -35.88 -10.74
N SER A 202 30.29 -36.50 -11.60
CA SER A 202 30.28 -37.95 -11.79
C SER A 202 30.83 -38.74 -10.60
N ARG A 203 31.62 -38.10 -9.72
CA ARG A 203 32.16 -38.70 -8.48
C ARG A 203 31.26 -38.48 -7.27
N ALA A 204 30.16 -37.74 -7.40
CA ALA A 204 29.24 -37.51 -6.31
C ALA A 204 28.48 -38.79 -5.94
N GLY A 205 28.72 -39.30 -4.73
CA GLY A 205 27.99 -40.46 -4.20
C GLY A 205 26.53 -40.14 -3.84
N PRO A 206 25.71 -41.17 -3.56
CA PRO A 206 24.29 -41.00 -3.23
C PRO A 206 24.02 -40.03 -2.08
N ALA A 207 24.87 -40.03 -1.04
CA ALA A 207 24.76 -39.10 0.08
C ALA A 207 24.89 -37.62 -0.32
N ALA A 208 25.76 -37.32 -1.29
CA ALA A 208 25.91 -35.96 -1.80
C ALA A 208 24.66 -35.50 -2.56
N TRP A 209 24.09 -36.38 -3.39
CA TRP A 209 22.83 -36.10 -4.11
C TRP A 209 21.63 -35.94 -3.17
N LEU A 210 21.54 -36.75 -2.11
CA LEU A 210 20.54 -36.59 -1.07
C LEU A 210 20.68 -35.24 -0.33
N GLY A 211 21.91 -34.80 -0.07
CA GLY A 211 22.19 -33.48 0.49
C GLY A 211 21.72 -32.33 -0.41
N VAL A 212 21.99 -32.42 -1.72
CA VAL A 212 21.52 -31.45 -2.71
C VAL A 212 19.99 -31.41 -2.77
N LEU A 213 19.34 -32.57 -2.85
CA LEU A 213 17.89 -32.67 -2.86
C LEU A 213 17.27 -32.10 -1.58
N GLY A 214 17.83 -32.44 -0.42
CA GLY A 214 17.39 -31.90 0.87
C GLY A 214 17.53 -30.38 0.95
N GLY A 215 18.66 -29.83 0.48
CA GLY A 215 18.87 -28.38 0.39
C GLY A 215 17.86 -27.69 -0.53
N PHE A 216 17.57 -28.28 -1.69
CA PHE A 216 16.57 -27.78 -2.62
C PHE A 216 15.16 -27.79 -2.01
N VAL A 217 14.76 -28.88 -1.35
CA VAL A 217 13.47 -28.98 -0.66
C VAL A 217 13.35 -27.93 0.44
N LEU A 218 14.38 -27.78 1.29
CA LEU A 218 14.39 -26.78 2.35
C LEU A 218 14.27 -25.36 1.80
N TRP A 219 14.96 -25.07 0.69
CA TRP A 219 14.87 -23.80 -0.02
C TRP A 219 13.44 -23.52 -0.51
N GLN A 220 12.79 -24.50 -1.14
CA GLN A 220 11.40 -24.37 -1.60
C GLN A 220 10.42 -24.18 -0.44
N VAL A 221 10.56 -24.94 0.65
CA VAL A 221 9.72 -24.81 1.85
C VAL A 221 9.86 -23.41 2.46
N LEU A 222 11.08 -22.88 2.54
CA LEU A 222 11.33 -21.53 3.05
C LEU A 222 10.68 -20.46 2.17
N LEU A 223 10.73 -20.60 0.85
CA LEU A 223 10.06 -19.69 -0.08
C LEU A 223 8.55 -19.73 0.07
N VAL A 224 7.94 -20.92 0.15
CA VAL A 224 6.49 -21.07 0.37
C VAL A 224 6.08 -20.46 1.71
N TRP A 225 6.85 -20.71 2.77
CA TRP A 225 6.61 -20.11 4.08
C TRP A 225 6.66 -18.58 4.02
N LEU A 226 7.68 -17.99 3.39
CA LEU A 226 7.78 -16.55 3.20
C LEU A 226 6.62 -15.98 2.36
N ALA A 227 6.20 -16.70 1.31
CA ALA A 227 5.07 -16.30 0.47
C ALA A 227 3.75 -16.30 1.26
N THR A 228 3.50 -17.31 2.08
CA THR A 228 2.28 -17.37 2.92
C THR A 228 2.21 -16.19 3.91
N ARG A 229 3.36 -15.72 4.42
CA ARG A 229 3.45 -14.53 5.29
C ARG A 229 3.27 -13.21 4.55
N CYS A 230 3.40 -13.20 3.22
CA CYS A 230 3.07 -12.03 2.41
C CYS A 230 1.56 -11.87 2.21
N SER A 231 0.79 -12.95 2.39
CA SER A 231 -0.65 -13.00 2.14
C SER A 231 -1.52 -12.76 3.37
N ASP A 232 -0.97 -12.25 4.49
CA ASP A 232 -1.71 -12.01 5.74
C ASP A 232 -3.03 -11.28 5.42
N PRO A 233 -4.20 -11.94 5.52
CA PRO A 233 -5.48 -11.30 5.28
C PRO A 233 -5.67 -10.21 6.34
N PRO A 234 -6.46 -9.16 6.05
CA PRO A 234 -6.82 -8.19 7.08
C PRO A 234 -7.41 -8.95 8.27
N ARG A 235 -6.73 -8.87 9.42
CA ARG A 235 -7.20 -9.54 10.64
C ARG A 235 -8.48 -8.85 11.07
N VAL A 236 -9.62 -9.45 10.74
CA VAL A 236 -10.89 -9.11 11.37
C VAL A 236 -10.72 -9.48 12.84
N ARG A 237 -10.64 -8.49 13.73
CA ARG A 237 -10.76 -8.77 15.16
C ARG A 237 -12.15 -9.39 15.39
N PRO A 238 -12.26 -10.52 16.10
CA PRO A 238 -13.57 -10.97 16.54
C PRO A 238 -14.19 -9.86 17.41
N PRO A 239 -15.52 -9.65 17.33
CA PRO A 239 -16.19 -8.63 18.12
C PRO A 239 -15.87 -8.87 19.61
N ARG A 240 -15.47 -7.80 20.31
CA ARG A 240 -15.38 -7.83 21.77
C ARG A 240 -16.82 -8.00 22.28
N ARG A 241 -17.10 -9.14 22.91
CA ARG A 241 -18.32 -9.34 23.70
C ARG A 241 -18.26 -8.50 24.96
#